data_AF-A0A2K2DL38-F1
#
_entry.id   AF-A0A2K2DL38-F1
#
_cell.length_a   1.000
_cell.length_b   1.000
_cell.length_c   1.000
_cell.angle_alpha   90.00
_cell.angle_beta   90.00
_cell.angle_gamma   90.00
#
_symmetry.space_group_name_H-M   'P 1'
#
loop_
_entity.id
_entity.type
_entity.pdbx_description
1 polymer ?
#
loop_
_entity_poly.entity_id
_entity_poly.type
_entity_poly.pdbx_seq_one_letter_code
_entity_poly.pdbx_strand_id
1 'polypeptide(L)'
;MVITMISHKLSCYASIIVVVVPFLARLAASDVLWQECDSSQNYTANSPFQSNLKQLSTTLPTEASSSATLFATAAVGAIPDTVYALTLCRGDTNNASACNVCVSNAFRDAQQVCAYNMDVAVYYDPCYLRFSNQNFLTSIDNTKRHIMPNGENVTALAATFDAAVGVLLAAVADYAALNDSSSSRYYGTGVEDFDDENDVPRIYALAQCTPDMAPADCRRCLEGIVKVMPKHFSRRQGGRILGLRCNYRFELYPPFSGAPLLHLPAPASGETPTTDGVSSALAFTLVCFGVWSSRRHQRLSSLPYSRNWESAPSINLSFLGLSTLEIATENFAERNKLGEGGFGAVYKGALPDGQEIAVKRLSQGSAQGIGELKTELILVAKLQHKNLVRLIGVCLEEHEKLVIYEYMPNRSLDTILFDPEKSKDLDWGKRLKIINGIARGLQYVHEDSQLKIIHRDLKASNVLLDSDLNPKISDFGLARLCQGDQSKDVTNRVVGTFGYMAPEYVVRGHYSTKSDVFSFGILILEIITGRRNCGSYNSEQSVDLLTLKP
;
A
#
# COMPACT_ATOMS: atom_id res chain seq x y z
N MET A 1 -55.87 -13.12 -6.03
CA MET A 1 -55.16 -12.06 -5.27
C MET A 1 -53.65 -12.32 -5.26
N VAL A 2 -53.04 -12.50 -6.44
CA VAL A 2 -51.60 -12.85 -6.61
C VAL A 2 -50.96 -12.04 -7.77
N ILE A 3 -51.57 -10.92 -8.17
CA ILE A 3 -51.07 -10.08 -9.27
C ILE A 3 -50.59 -8.70 -8.79
N THR A 4 -50.87 -8.31 -7.54
CA THR A 4 -50.50 -6.98 -7.00
C THR A 4 -49.16 -6.93 -6.24
N MET A 5 -48.45 -8.05 -6.06
CA MET A 5 -47.16 -8.07 -5.33
C MET A 5 -45.91 -8.12 -6.22
N ILE A 6 -46.08 -8.14 -7.56
CA ILE A 6 -44.96 -8.17 -8.51
C ILE A 6 -44.60 -6.76 -9.01
N SER A 7 -45.53 -5.79 -8.95
CA SER A 7 -45.27 -4.41 -9.42
C SER A 7 -44.37 -3.59 -8.48
N HIS A 8 -44.36 -3.86 -7.18
CA HIS A 8 -43.54 -3.11 -6.22
C HIS A 8 -42.07 -3.57 -6.15
N LYS A 9 -41.75 -4.80 -6.58
CA LYS A 9 -40.35 -5.29 -6.56
C LYS A 9 -39.55 -4.79 -7.77
N LEU A 10 -40.15 -4.65 -8.95
CA LEU A 10 -39.44 -4.14 -10.14
C LEU A 10 -39.06 -2.65 -10.03
N SER A 11 -39.83 -1.84 -9.29
CA SER A 11 -39.53 -0.41 -9.14
C SER A 11 -38.25 -0.15 -8.33
N CYS A 12 -37.91 -0.99 -7.35
CA CYS A 12 -36.68 -0.81 -6.55
C CYS A 12 -35.41 -1.25 -7.30
N TYR A 13 -35.49 -2.28 -8.15
CA TYR A 13 -34.34 -2.70 -8.98
C TYR A 13 -34.02 -1.67 -10.07
N ALA A 14 -35.04 -1.03 -10.66
CA ALA A 14 -34.85 0.05 -11.63
C ALA A 14 -34.19 1.28 -10.99
N SER A 15 -34.56 1.65 -9.76
CA SER A 15 -33.96 2.80 -9.06
C SER A 15 -32.51 2.55 -8.61
N ILE A 16 -32.13 1.31 -8.27
CA ILE A 16 -30.75 0.98 -7.88
C ILE A 16 -29.83 0.91 -9.11
N ILE A 17 -30.31 0.40 -10.24
CA ILE A 17 -29.55 0.35 -11.50
C ILE A 17 -29.30 1.76 -12.06
N VAL A 18 -30.24 2.70 -11.90
CA VAL A 18 -30.08 4.10 -12.35
C VAL A 18 -29.07 4.90 -11.51
N VAL A 19 -28.78 4.49 -10.27
CA VAL A 19 -27.81 5.17 -9.38
C VAL A 19 -26.41 4.55 -9.44
N VAL A 20 -26.28 3.25 -9.77
CA VAL A 20 -24.99 2.53 -9.75
C VAL A 20 -24.25 2.64 -11.08
N VAL A 21 -24.95 2.73 -12.23
CA VAL A 21 -24.30 2.83 -13.55
C VAL A 21 -23.51 4.14 -13.75
N PRO A 22 -23.92 5.32 -13.25
CA PRO A 22 -23.08 6.52 -13.30
C PRO A 22 -21.89 6.48 -12.32
N PHE A 23 -21.94 5.61 -11.30
CA PHE A 23 -20.88 5.49 -10.29
C PHE A 23 -19.75 4.55 -10.74
N LEU A 24 -20.08 3.50 -11.49
CA LEU A 24 -19.09 2.58 -12.06
C LEU A 24 -18.34 3.17 -13.28
N ALA A 25 -18.89 4.18 -13.96
CA ALA A 25 -18.21 4.87 -15.05
C ALA A 25 -17.11 5.85 -14.60
N ARG A 26 -16.84 6.00 -13.29
CA ARG A 26 -15.75 6.83 -12.75
C ARG A 26 -14.49 6.07 -12.32
N LEU A 27 -14.43 4.75 -12.48
CA LEU A 27 -13.32 3.93 -11.95
C LEU A 27 -12.05 3.90 -12.83
N ALA A 28 -11.91 4.79 -13.82
CA ALA A 28 -10.70 4.89 -14.66
C ALA A 28 -9.92 6.20 -14.46
N ALA A 29 -10.01 6.85 -13.30
CA ALA A 29 -9.13 7.97 -12.95
C ALA A 29 -8.20 7.54 -11.80
N SER A 30 -6.88 7.57 -12.00
CA SER A 30 -5.92 7.60 -10.88
C SER A 30 -6.26 8.78 -9.96
N ASP A 31 -5.99 8.72 -8.65
CA ASP A 31 -6.13 9.92 -7.78
C ASP A 31 -4.89 10.79 -7.89
N VAL A 32 -5.08 12.09 -7.69
CA VAL A 32 -3.99 13.07 -7.58
C VAL A 32 -3.03 12.66 -6.46
N LEU A 33 -1.76 12.44 -6.79
CA LEU A 33 -0.68 12.19 -5.81
C LEU A 33 -0.33 13.47 -5.04
N TRP A 34 -0.22 14.59 -5.74
CA TRP A 34 0.12 15.89 -5.18
C TRP A 34 -0.35 17.01 -6.10
N GLN A 35 -0.61 18.18 -5.53
CA GLN A 35 -0.96 19.38 -6.25
C GLN A 35 -0.25 20.60 -5.66
N GLU A 36 0.13 21.53 -6.53
CA GLU A 36 0.62 22.86 -6.16
C GLU A 36 -0.32 23.89 -6.77
N CYS A 37 -0.93 24.71 -5.92
CA CYS A 37 -1.83 25.79 -6.32
C CYS A 37 -1.20 27.13 -5.90
N ASP A 38 -0.77 27.96 -6.86
CA ASP A 38 -0.34 29.33 -6.54
C ASP A 38 -1.56 30.25 -6.52
N SER A 39 -1.94 30.73 -5.33
CA SER A 39 -3.11 31.60 -5.15
C SER A 39 -2.80 33.09 -5.31
N SER A 40 -1.60 33.45 -5.75
CA SER A 40 -1.19 34.85 -5.92
C SER A 40 -1.97 35.56 -7.02
N GLN A 41 -2.38 34.82 -8.05
CA GLN A 41 -3.18 35.33 -9.16
C GLN A 41 -4.27 34.31 -9.53
N ASN A 42 -5.50 34.80 -9.59
CA ASN A 42 -6.66 34.00 -9.93
C ASN A 42 -7.38 34.58 -11.16
N TYR A 43 -7.89 33.70 -12.01
CA TYR A 43 -8.76 34.08 -13.12
C TYR A 43 -10.22 34.09 -12.67
N THR A 44 -11.06 34.85 -13.38
CA THR A 44 -12.49 34.90 -13.11
C THR A 44 -13.26 33.92 -14.00
N ALA A 45 -14.45 33.53 -13.56
CA ALA A 45 -15.35 32.72 -14.39
C ALA A 45 -15.65 33.43 -15.72
N ASN A 46 -15.60 32.68 -16.82
CA ASN A 46 -15.76 33.13 -18.21
C ASN A 46 -14.70 34.13 -18.69
N SER A 47 -13.54 34.20 -18.03
CA SER A 47 -12.39 34.98 -18.50
C SER A 47 -11.78 34.39 -19.79
N PRO A 48 -11.05 35.21 -20.57
CA PRO A 48 -10.27 34.70 -21.69
C PRO A 48 -9.28 33.62 -21.26
N PHE A 49 -8.64 33.77 -20.10
CA PHE A 49 -7.77 32.73 -19.51
C PHE A 49 -8.49 31.39 -19.34
N GLN A 50 -9.70 31.37 -18.79
CA GLN A 50 -10.47 30.13 -18.63
C GLN A 50 -10.83 29.51 -19.99
N SER A 51 -11.15 30.32 -20.99
CA SER A 51 -11.41 29.85 -22.36
C SER A 51 -10.16 29.22 -22.99
N ASN A 52 -8.99 29.86 -22.82
CA ASN A 52 -7.71 29.36 -23.30
C ASN A 52 -7.32 28.03 -22.61
N LEU A 53 -7.55 27.93 -21.29
CA LEU A 53 -7.32 26.71 -20.52
C LEU A 53 -8.25 25.57 -20.98
N LYS A 54 -9.52 25.88 -21.28
CA LYS A 54 -10.49 24.91 -21.82
C LYS A 54 -10.10 24.44 -23.22
N GLN A 55 -9.52 25.29 -24.05
CA GLN A 55 -8.99 24.87 -25.35
C GLN A 55 -7.85 23.85 -25.15
N LEU A 56 -6.89 24.18 -24.27
CA LEU A 56 -5.76 23.28 -23.95
C LEU A 56 -6.21 21.94 -23.38
N SER A 57 -7.24 21.92 -22.51
CA SER A 57 -7.74 20.68 -21.93
C SER A 57 -8.39 19.72 -22.94
N THR A 58 -8.71 20.20 -24.15
CA THR A 58 -9.23 19.38 -25.25
C THR A 58 -8.16 18.93 -26.23
N THR A 59 -7.06 19.68 -26.38
CA THR A 59 -6.01 19.39 -27.37
C THR A 59 -4.85 18.60 -26.80
N LEU A 60 -4.30 19.03 -25.65
CA LEU A 60 -3.07 18.46 -25.07
C LEU A 60 -3.14 16.98 -24.69
N PRO A 61 -4.26 16.44 -24.16
CA PRO A 61 -4.35 15.02 -23.91
C PRO A 61 -4.10 14.17 -25.16
N THR A 62 -4.65 14.61 -26.30
CA THR A 62 -4.49 13.93 -27.59
C THR A 62 -3.07 14.08 -28.11
N GLU A 63 -2.53 15.30 -28.10
CA GLU A 63 -1.15 15.59 -28.52
C GLU A 63 -0.14 14.75 -27.72
N ALA A 64 -0.26 14.71 -26.39
CA ALA A 64 0.61 13.91 -25.54
C ALA A 64 0.48 12.40 -25.83
N SER A 65 -0.76 11.89 -25.93
CA SER A 65 -0.98 10.46 -26.17
C SER A 65 -0.56 9.97 -27.56
N SER A 66 -0.60 10.84 -28.56
CA SER A 66 -0.21 10.54 -29.94
C SER A 66 1.30 10.71 -30.17
N SER A 67 1.97 11.45 -29.30
CA SER A 67 3.41 11.67 -29.36
C SER A 67 4.19 10.40 -28.96
N ALA A 68 5.22 10.07 -29.74
CA ALA A 68 6.12 8.96 -29.41
C ALA A 68 6.79 9.13 -28.04
N THR A 69 6.96 10.38 -27.58
CA THR A 69 7.59 10.74 -26.32
C THR A 69 6.61 10.89 -25.14
N LEU A 70 5.30 10.72 -25.39
CA LEU A 70 4.23 10.87 -24.40
C LEU A 70 4.21 12.24 -23.69
N PHE A 71 4.66 13.26 -24.41
CA PHE A 71 4.89 14.61 -23.93
C PHE A 71 4.24 15.63 -24.87
N ALA A 72 3.66 16.68 -24.31
CA ALA A 72 3.16 17.82 -25.08
C ALA A 72 3.28 19.12 -24.29
N THR A 73 3.48 20.21 -25.03
CA THR A 73 3.45 21.58 -24.51
C THR A 73 2.68 22.46 -25.47
N ALA A 74 2.06 23.52 -24.95
CA ALA A 74 1.45 24.55 -25.79
C ALA A 74 1.32 25.88 -25.05
N ALA A 75 1.14 26.94 -25.83
CA ALA A 75 0.74 28.26 -25.36
C ALA A 75 -0.49 28.73 -26.14
N VAL A 76 -1.55 29.13 -25.45
CA VAL A 76 -2.81 29.59 -26.07
C VAL A 76 -3.22 30.93 -25.49
N GLY A 77 -3.65 31.84 -26.35
CA GLY A 77 -4.12 33.18 -25.98
C GLY A 77 -3.06 34.28 -26.09
N ALA A 78 -3.47 35.51 -25.81
CA ALA A 78 -2.62 36.69 -25.82
C ALA A 78 -2.48 37.29 -24.41
N ILE A 79 -1.38 38.01 -24.17
CA ILE A 79 -1.11 38.70 -22.90
C ILE A 79 -2.29 39.65 -22.58
N PRO A 80 -2.82 39.65 -21.34
CA PRO A 80 -2.32 38.95 -20.13
C PRO A 80 -2.91 37.54 -19.89
N ASP A 81 -3.78 37.06 -20.78
CA ASP A 81 -4.56 35.82 -20.62
C ASP A 81 -3.93 34.59 -21.28
N THR A 82 -2.67 34.66 -21.72
CA THR A 82 -1.96 33.51 -22.28
C THR A 82 -1.83 32.40 -21.24
N VAL A 83 -2.13 31.17 -21.63
CA VAL A 83 -1.94 29.96 -20.81
C VAL A 83 -0.79 29.16 -21.41
N TYR A 84 0.25 28.93 -20.64
CA TYR A 84 1.33 28.00 -20.96
C TYR A 84 1.04 26.67 -20.26
N ALA A 85 1.13 25.55 -20.95
CA ALA A 85 0.88 24.23 -20.38
C ALA A 85 1.90 23.19 -20.83
N LEU A 86 2.19 22.24 -19.94
CA LEU A 86 3.09 21.11 -20.14
C LEU A 86 2.48 19.87 -19.51
N THR A 87 2.54 18.75 -20.24
CA THR A 87 2.14 17.45 -19.73
C THR A 87 3.12 16.35 -20.14
N LEU A 88 3.33 15.38 -19.25
CA LEU A 88 4.15 14.20 -19.49
C LEU A 88 3.48 12.97 -18.88
N CYS A 89 3.38 11.89 -19.65
CA CYS A 89 3.06 10.56 -19.14
C CYS A 89 4.33 9.75 -18.89
N ARG A 90 4.23 8.76 -18.00
CA ARG A 90 5.37 7.93 -17.61
C ARG A 90 5.89 7.10 -18.78
N GLY A 91 7.21 7.02 -18.91
CA GLY A 91 7.86 6.45 -20.10
C GLY A 91 7.60 4.97 -20.37
N ASP A 92 7.22 4.18 -19.35
CA ASP A 92 6.79 2.77 -19.46
C ASP A 92 5.33 2.59 -19.92
N THR A 93 4.60 3.68 -20.15
CA THR A 93 3.22 3.62 -20.64
C THR A 93 3.21 3.18 -22.12
N ASN A 94 2.68 1.99 -22.38
CA ASN A 94 2.47 1.48 -23.74
C ASN A 94 1.04 1.68 -24.26
N ASN A 95 0.16 2.24 -23.42
CA ASN A 95 -1.23 2.49 -23.75
C ASN A 95 -1.47 4.00 -23.94
N ALA A 96 -1.52 4.44 -25.20
CA ALA A 96 -1.81 5.83 -25.55
C ALA A 96 -3.13 6.33 -24.95
N SER A 97 -4.18 5.49 -24.91
CA SER A 97 -5.46 5.89 -24.33
C SER A 97 -5.36 6.11 -22.82
N ALA A 98 -4.51 5.36 -22.11
CA ALA A 98 -4.27 5.57 -20.69
C ALA A 98 -3.58 6.92 -20.42
N CYS A 99 -2.61 7.30 -21.26
CA CYS A 99 -1.97 8.61 -21.19
C CYS A 99 -3.00 9.73 -21.44
N ASN A 100 -3.81 9.61 -22.50
CA ASN A 100 -4.87 10.58 -22.81
C ASN A 100 -5.84 10.79 -21.64
N VAL A 101 -6.34 9.69 -21.08
CA VAL A 101 -7.26 9.72 -19.93
C VAL A 101 -6.59 10.35 -18.71
N CYS A 102 -5.33 10.03 -18.44
CA CYS A 102 -4.59 10.62 -17.32
C CYS A 102 -4.48 12.15 -17.46
N VAL A 103 -4.05 12.65 -18.61
CA VAL A 103 -3.90 14.08 -18.86
C VAL A 103 -5.25 14.80 -18.83
N SER A 104 -6.29 14.19 -19.39
CA SER A 104 -7.67 14.73 -19.35
C SER A 104 -8.18 14.86 -17.91
N ASN A 105 -7.96 13.82 -17.09
CA ASN A 105 -8.28 13.86 -15.66
C ASN A 105 -7.45 14.92 -14.93
N ALA A 106 -6.16 15.07 -15.27
CA ALA A 106 -5.32 16.09 -14.67
C ALA A 106 -5.84 17.51 -14.92
N PHE A 107 -6.30 17.84 -16.14
CA PHE A 107 -6.93 19.13 -16.42
C PHE A 107 -8.23 19.35 -15.65
N ARG A 108 -9.06 18.31 -15.56
CA ARG A 108 -10.32 18.37 -14.81
C ARG A 108 -10.06 18.60 -13.32
N ASP A 109 -9.17 17.80 -12.75
CA ASP A 109 -8.95 17.77 -11.32
C ASP A 109 -8.14 18.99 -10.88
N ALA A 110 -7.21 19.50 -11.70
CA ALA A 110 -6.56 20.80 -11.47
C ALA A 110 -7.55 21.95 -11.28
N GLN A 111 -8.60 22.00 -12.11
CA GLN A 111 -9.66 23.03 -12.00
C GLN A 111 -10.59 22.82 -10.79
N GLN A 112 -10.62 21.61 -10.21
CA GLN A 112 -11.41 21.32 -9.01
C GLN A 112 -10.60 21.58 -7.72
N VAL A 113 -9.36 21.10 -7.66
CA VAL A 113 -8.52 21.18 -6.45
C VAL A 113 -7.84 22.55 -6.31
N CYS A 114 -7.53 23.22 -7.43
CA CYS A 114 -6.94 24.57 -7.49
C CYS A 114 -7.89 25.53 -8.23
N ALA A 115 -9.15 25.58 -7.79
CA ALA A 115 -10.19 26.34 -8.47
C ALA A 115 -9.77 27.82 -8.65
N TYR A 116 -9.83 28.29 -9.90
CA TYR A 116 -9.49 29.65 -10.33
C TYR A 116 -8.01 30.06 -10.25
N ASN A 117 -7.09 29.23 -9.78
CA ASN A 117 -5.67 29.54 -9.77
C ASN A 117 -5.09 29.61 -11.19
N MET A 118 -4.21 30.58 -11.45
CA MET A 118 -3.56 30.73 -12.75
C MET A 118 -2.27 29.92 -12.90
N ASP A 119 -1.57 29.53 -11.83
CA ASP A 119 -0.40 28.63 -11.86
C ASP A 119 -0.66 27.39 -10.99
N VAL A 120 -0.74 26.24 -11.65
CA VAL A 120 -1.17 24.98 -11.05
C VAL A 120 -0.35 23.83 -11.61
N ALA A 121 0.19 22.99 -10.73
CA ALA A 121 0.76 21.70 -11.07
C ALA A 121 -0.01 20.57 -10.38
N VAL A 122 -0.33 19.51 -11.10
CA VAL A 122 -1.00 18.30 -10.58
C VAL A 122 -0.23 17.08 -11.03
N TYR A 123 0.08 16.22 -10.06
CA TYR A 123 0.88 15.01 -10.27
C TYR A 123 0.03 13.78 -10.02
N TYR A 124 0.09 12.82 -10.94
CA TYR A 124 -0.35 11.45 -10.77
C TYR A 124 0.86 10.52 -10.88
N ASP A 125 0.69 9.26 -10.50
CA ASP A 125 1.72 8.24 -10.72
C ASP A 125 1.96 7.97 -12.23
N PRO A 126 0.91 7.88 -13.09
CA PRO A 126 1.09 7.69 -14.53
C PRO A 126 1.37 8.95 -15.37
N CYS A 127 1.04 10.16 -14.89
CA CYS A 127 1.30 11.40 -15.64
C CYS A 127 1.28 12.64 -14.74
N TYR A 128 1.70 13.79 -15.27
CA TYR A 128 1.51 15.07 -14.60
C TYR A 128 1.20 16.19 -15.60
N LEU A 129 0.65 17.28 -15.06
CA LEU A 129 0.24 18.48 -15.77
C LEU A 129 0.70 19.71 -14.99
N ARG A 130 1.20 20.74 -15.67
CA ARG A 130 1.24 22.10 -15.15
C ARG A 130 0.69 23.08 -16.17
N PHE A 131 -0.05 24.08 -15.71
CA PHE A 131 -0.33 25.28 -16.49
C PHE A 131 -0.03 26.54 -15.68
N SER A 132 0.31 27.62 -16.37
CA SER A 132 0.59 28.93 -15.77
C SER A 132 0.26 30.07 -16.74
N ASN A 133 -0.05 31.25 -16.21
CA ASN A 133 -0.02 32.49 -17.00
C ASN A 133 1.41 33.03 -17.20
N GLN A 134 2.39 32.49 -16.48
CA GLN A 134 3.81 32.78 -16.66
C GLN A 134 4.45 31.77 -17.62
N ASN A 135 5.32 32.23 -18.51
CA ASN A 135 6.01 31.35 -19.43
C ASN A 135 7.10 30.53 -18.70
N PHE A 136 6.73 29.35 -18.19
CA PHE A 136 7.67 28.40 -17.58
C PHE A 136 8.27 27.41 -18.59
N LEU A 137 7.75 27.36 -19.83
CA LEU A 137 8.18 26.39 -20.84
C LEU A 137 9.62 26.62 -21.29
N THR A 138 10.14 27.84 -21.16
CA THR A 138 11.52 28.19 -21.46
C THR A 138 12.49 27.91 -20.30
N SER A 139 11.97 27.62 -19.11
CA SER A 139 12.76 27.39 -17.91
C SER A 139 12.94 25.90 -17.64
N ILE A 140 14.17 25.48 -17.38
CA ILE A 140 14.51 24.12 -16.92
C ILE A 140 14.52 24.01 -15.38
N ASP A 141 13.92 24.99 -14.69
CA ASP A 141 13.88 25.04 -13.23
C ASP A 141 13.05 23.87 -12.65
N ASN A 142 13.68 23.14 -11.73
CA ASN A 142 13.08 22.04 -10.98
C ASN A 142 13.20 22.26 -9.46
N THR A 143 13.40 23.51 -9.02
CA THR A 143 13.52 23.88 -7.61
C THR A 143 12.19 23.76 -6.86
N LYS A 144 11.07 24.06 -7.53
CA LYS A 144 9.72 23.74 -7.07
C LYS A 144 9.46 22.25 -7.29
N ARG A 145 9.78 21.46 -6.27
CA ARG A 145 9.62 20.00 -6.27
C ARG A 145 9.04 19.53 -4.95
N HIS A 146 8.18 18.53 -5.01
CA HIS A 146 7.63 17.88 -3.84
C HIS A 146 8.46 16.63 -3.50
N ILE A 147 8.84 16.48 -2.23
CA ILE A 147 9.70 15.41 -1.74
C ILE A 147 8.87 14.49 -0.86
N MET A 148 8.81 13.21 -1.21
CA MET A 148 8.01 12.20 -0.52
C MET A 148 8.93 11.06 -0.03
N PRO A 149 9.45 11.13 1.21
CA PRO A 149 10.22 10.03 1.78
C PRO A 149 9.29 8.88 2.18
N ASN A 150 9.76 7.64 2.05
CA ASN A 150 9.10 6.51 2.67
C ASN A 150 9.14 6.67 4.21
N GLY A 151 8.03 6.34 4.88
CA GLY A 151 7.93 6.45 6.35
C GLY A 151 8.80 5.43 7.09
N GLU A 152 9.12 4.32 6.44
CA GLU A 152 9.88 3.20 6.99
C GLU A 152 11.38 3.35 6.74
N ASN A 153 12.16 2.84 7.70
CA ASN A 153 13.61 2.82 7.61
C ASN A 153 14.12 1.40 7.30
N VAL A 154 15.30 1.31 6.68
CA VAL A 154 16.06 0.05 6.63
C VAL A 154 16.60 -0.28 8.02
N THR A 155 16.50 -1.54 8.42
CA THR A 155 16.80 -2.02 9.78
C THR A 155 18.27 -2.35 10.02
N ALA A 156 19.05 -2.64 8.95
CA ALA A 156 20.49 -2.88 8.97
C ALA A 156 21.17 -2.21 7.75
N LEU A 157 22.51 -2.09 7.77
CA LEU A 157 23.35 -1.63 6.65
C LEU A 157 22.98 -0.27 6.02
N ALA A 158 22.36 0.63 6.80
CA ALA A 158 21.93 1.97 6.38
C ALA A 158 22.91 2.73 5.48
N ALA A 159 24.20 2.77 5.82
CA ALA A 159 25.20 3.49 5.02
C ALA A 159 25.49 2.80 3.68
N THR A 160 25.58 1.46 3.67
CA THR A 160 25.76 0.65 2.46
C THR A 160 24.52 0.72 1.57
N PHE A 161 23.34 0.71 2.16
CA PHE A 161 22.07 0.90 1.47
C PHE A 161 21.98 2.30 0.84
N ASP A 162 22.26 3.35 1.59
CA ASP A 162 22.26 4.73 1.06
C ASP A 162 23.27 4.90 -0.08
N ALA A 163 24.43 4.23 0.00
CA ALA A 163 25.42 4.21 -1.07
C ALA A 163 24.90 3.47 -2.32
N ALA A 164 24.32 2.28 -2.17
CA ALA A 164 23.70 1.51 -3.24
C ALA A 164 22.57 2.30 -3.93
N VAL A 165 21.66 2.89 -3.15
CA VAL A 165 20.63 3.80 -3.67
C VAL A 165 21.24 4.92 -4.49
N GLY A 166 22.34 5.52 -4.02
CA GLY A 166 23.06 6.58 -4.74
C GLY A 166 23.69 6.12 -6.06
N VAL A 167 24.26 4.92 -6.11
CA VAL A 167 24.83 4.31 -7.31
C VAL A 167 23.74 4.00 -8.33
N LEU A 168 22.69 3.29 -7.92
CA LEU A 168 21.54 2.99 -8.76
C LEU A 168 20.88 4.26 -9.32
N LEU A 169 20.68 5.26 -8.46
CA LEU A 169 20.19 6.60 -8.82
C LEU A 169 20.98 7.23 -9.97
N ALA A 170 22.31 7.24 -9.83
CA ALA A 170 23.19 7.83 -10.81
C ALA A 170 23.13 7.07 -12.13
N ALA A 171 23.16 5.73 -12.09
CA ALA A 171 23.10 4.89 -13.28
C ALA A 171 21.78 5.06 -14.05
N VAL A 172 20.64 5.07 -13.35
CA VAL A 172 19.33 5.30 -13.96
C VAL A 172 19.21 6.72 -14.52
N ALA A 173 19.83 7.71 -13.87
CA ALA A 173 19.89 9.07 -14.38
C ALA A 173 20.75 9.21 -15.65
N ASP A 174 21.89 8.53 -15.71
CA ASP A 174 22.72 8.46 -16.91
C ASP A 174 21.96 7.79 -18.06
N TYR A 175 21.28 6.68 -17.80
CA TYR A 175 20.48 6.00 -18.81
C TYR A 175 19.35 6.88 -19.36
N ALA A 176 18.58 7.52 -18.46
CA ALA A 176 17.49 8.40 -18.84
C ALA A 176 17.95 9.59 -19.70
N ALA A 177 19.18 10.07 -19.49
CA ALA A 177 19.74 11.21 -20.22
C ALA A 177 20.48 10.85 -21.51
N LEU A 178 21.10 9.66 -21.58
CA LEU A 178 22.08 9.32 -22.63
C LEU A 178 21.58 8.31 -23.68
N ASN A 179 20.45 7.62 -23.49
CA ASN A 179 20.10 6.53 -24.40
C ASN A 179 19.69 7.05 -25.80
N ASP A 180 20.53 6.73 -26.78
CA ASP A 180 20.47 7.06 -28.21
C ASP A 180 19.66 6.02 -29.04
N SER A 181 18.93 5.10 -28.41
CA SER A 181 18.27 4.02 -29.15
C SER A 181 16.84 3.71 -28.68
N SER A 182 15.90 4.08 -29.57
CA SER A 182 14.48 3.68 -29.69
C SER A 182 13.40 4.35 -28.85
N SER A 183 13.72 5.11 -27.79
CA SER A 183 12.70 5.86 -27.04
C SER A 183 13.25 7.18 -26.50
N SER A 184 13.02 8.27 -27.24
CA SER A 184 13.28 9.67 -26.83
C SER A 184 12.40 10.15 -25.66
N ARG A 185 11.93 9.24 -24.80
CA ARG A 185 11.07 9.51 -23.62
C ARG A 185 11.85 9.99 -22.40
N TYR A 186 13.19 9.98 -22.47
CA TYR A 186 14.09 10.39 -21.39
C TYR A 186 13.75 9.70 -20.07
N TYR A 187 13.56 8.38 -20.15
CA TYR A 187 13.04 7.52 -19.10
C TYR A 187 14.00 6.36 -18.88
N GLY A 188 14.39 6.13 -17.64
CA GLY A 188 15.26 5.03 -17.24
C GLY A 188 14.66 4.27 -16.07
N THR A 189 14.90 2.97 -16.04
CA THR A 189 14.56 2.09 -14.92
C THR A 189 15.75 1.20 -14.61
N GLY A 190 15.90 0.82 -13.35
CA GLY A 190 17.00 -0.02 -12.93
C GLY A 190 16.68 -0.81 -11.69
N VAL A 191 17.47 -1.87 -11.51
CA VAL A 191 17.51 -2.65 -10.28
C VAL A 191 18.96 -2.86 -9.87
N GLU A 192 19.24 -2.76 -8.59
CA GLU A 192 20.50 -3.16 -7.97
C GLU A 192 20.22 -4.33 -7.03
N ASP A 193 20.92 -5.44 -7.20
CA ASP A 193 20.88 -6.52 -6.22
C ASP A 193 21.46 -6.01 -4.90
N PHE A 194 20.89 -6.41 -3.77
CA PHE A 194 21.39 -6.00 -2.47
C PHE A 194 21.43 -7.27 -1.62
N ASP A 195 22.64 -7.79 -1.37
CA ASP A 195 22.82 -8.98 -0.56
C ASP A 195 22.88 -8.55 0.91
N ASP A 196 21.76 -8.68 1.60
CA ASP A 196 21.69 -8.62 3.06
C ASP A 196 21.18 -9.98 3.55
N GLU A 197 21.86 -10.57 4.54
CA GLU A 197 21.41 -11.77 5.28
C GLU A 197 20.02 -11.55 5.96
N ASN A 198 19.46 -10.32 5.90
CA ASN A 198 18.21 -9.87 6.49
C ASN A 198 17.11 -9.41 5.49
N ASP A 199 16.94 -10.07 4.33
CA ASP A 199 15.75 -9.96 3.47
C ASP A 199 15.52 -8.61 2.71
N VAL A 200 16.57 -7.84 2.37
CA VAL A 200 16.45 -6.72 1.39
C VAL A 200 17.05 -7.15 0.06
N PRO A 201 16.33 -7.91 -0.81
CA PRO A 201 17.00 -8.58 -1.92
C PRO A 201 17.41 -7.63 -3.06
N ARG A 202 16.66 -6.54 -3.29
CA ARG A 202 16.85 -5.64 -4.44
C ARG A 202 16.34 -4.23 -4.18
N ILE A 203 17.01 -3.25 -4.77
CA ILE A 203 16.60 -1.84 -4.81
C ILE A 203 16.17 -1.53 -6.24
N TYR A 204 15.00 -0.92 -6.42
CA TYR A 204 14.46 -0.55 -7.72
C TYR A 204 14.39 0.97 -7.86
N ALA A 205 14.62 1.46 -9.08
CA ALA A 205 14.70 2.87 -9.37
C ALA A 205 14.08 3.21 -10.73
N LEU A 206 13.49 4.40 -10.83
CA LEU A 206 13.16 5.04 -12.10
C LEU A 206 13.49 6.53 -12.07
N ALA A 207 13.90 7.07 -13.21
CA ALA A 207 14.12 8.49 -13.42
C ALA A 207 13.48 8.91 -14.75
N GLN A 208 12.95 10.13 -14.80
CA GLN A 208 12.42 10.68 -16.04
C GLN A 208 12.66 12.19 -16.13
N CYS A 209 12.96 12.67 -17.34
CA CYS A 209 12.99 14.09 -17.68
C CYS A 209 11.92 14.45 -18.72
N THR A 210 11.64 15.74 -18.89
CA THR A 210 10.83 16.19 -20.02
C THR A 210 11.64 16.07 -21.33
N PRO A 211 11.07 15.47 -22.39
CA PRO A 211 11.76 15.24 -23.66
C PRO A 211 12.23 16.50 -24.42
N ASP A 212 11.79 17.69 -24.03
CA ASP A 212 12.22 18.99 -24.58
C ASP A 212 13.57 19.47 -24.04
N MET A 213 14.15 18.78 -23.05
CA MET A 213 15.44 19.13 -22.47
C MET A 213 16.62 18.61 -23.29
N ALA A 214 17.73 19.37 -23.31
CA ALA A 214 18.99 18.83 -23.77
C ALA A 214 19.45 17.67 -22.86
N PRO A 215 20.12 16.62 -23.39
CA PRO A 215 20.63 15.51 -22.60
C PRO A 215 21.44 15.93 -21.36
N ALA A 216 22.34 16.91 -21.53
CA ALA A 216 23.15 17.45 -20.44
C ALA A 216 22.30 18.15 -19.36
N ASP A 217 21.21 18.79 -19.75
CA ASP A 217 20.31 19.49 -18.84
C ASP A 217 19.46 18.50 -18.05
N CYS A 218 18.97 17.45 -18.71
CA CYS A 218 18.28 16.33 -18.04
C CYS A 218 19.21 15.69 -17.01
N ARG A 219 20.45 15.37 -17.42
CA ARG A 219 21.43 14.74 -16.52
C ARG A 219 21.72 15.61 -15.29
N ARG A 220 21.92 16.91 -15.49
CA ARG A 220 22.16 17.89 -14.43
C ARG A 220 20.95 18.06 -13.50
N CYS A 221 19.73 18.03 -14.04
CA CYS A 221 18.50 18.09 -13.26
C CYS A 221 18.39 16.87 -12.33
N LEU A 222 18.58 15.67 -12.87
CA LEU A 222 18.54 14.42 -12.11
C LEU A 222 19.69 14.35 -11.09
N GLU A 223 20.90 14.81 -11.43
CA GLU A 223 22.00 14.91 -10.47
C GLU A 223 21.65 15.81 -9.26
N GLY A 224 20.93 16.90 -9.50
CA GLY A 224 20.42 17.77 -8.43
C GLY A 224 19.38 17.10 -7.51
N ILE A 225 18.74 16.04 -7.97
CA ILE A 225 17.88 15.16 -7.15
C ILE A 225 18.74 14.20 -6.34
N VAL A 226 19.77 13.58 -6.94
CA VAL A 226 20.72 12.69 -6.22
C VAL A 226 21.38 13.42 -5.05
N LYS A 227 21.81 14.68 -5.25
CA LYS A 227 22.48 15.50 -4.22
C LYS A 227 21.63 15.78 -2.98
N VAL A 228 20.32 15.74 -3.08
CA VAL A 228 19.43 15.93 -1.92
C VAL A 228 19.02 14.63 -1.23
N MET A 229 19.45 13.48 -1.77
CA MET A 229 19.17 12.16 -1.22
C MET A 229 19.64 12.03 0.24
N PRO A 230 20.89 12.35 0.62
CA PRO A 230 21.35 12.15 2.00
C PRO A 230 20.54 12.95 3.03
N LYS A 231 20.00 14.11 2.62
CA LYS A 231 19.22 14.99 3.50
C LYS A 231 17.80 14.48 3.74
N HIS A 232 17.17 13.90 2.72
CA HIS A 232 15.73 13.60 2.76
C HIS A 232 15.41 12.09 2.80
N PHE A 233 16.32 11.25 2.31
CA PHE A 233 16.07 9.83 2.08
C PHE A 233 17.07 8.90 2.78
N SER A 234 18.02 9.44 3.55
CA SER A 234 18.95 8.59 4.30
C SER A 234 18.19 7.59 5.19
N ARG A 235 18.56 6.32 5.04
CA ARG A 235 17.97 5.15 5.69
C ARG A 235 16.53 4.84 5.31
N ARG A 236 15.92 5.55 4.36
CA ARG A 236 14.54 5.31 3.96
C ARG A 236 14.47 4.17 2.96
N GLN A 237 13.50 3.28 3.11
CA GLN A 237 13.30 2.16 2.17
C GLN A 237 12.88 2.61 0.76
N GLY A 238 12.47 3.86 0.61
CA GLY A 238 12.06 4.44 -0.66
C GLY A 238 11.97 5.96 -0.59
N GLY A 239 11.82 6.59 -1.74
CA GLY A 239 11.70 8.03 -1.83
C GLY A 239 11.33 8.48 -3.23
N ARG A 240 10.49 9.52 -3.30
CA ARG A 240 10.07 10.14 -4.56
C ARG A 240 10.37 11.63 -4.54
N ILE A 241 10.79 12.15 -5.69
CA ILE A 241 10.87 13.58 -5.95
C ILE A 241 10.01 13.86 -7.17
N LEU A 242 8.92 14.59 -6.95
CA LEU A 242 8.01 15.05 -7.98
C LEU A 242 8.48 16.44 -8.42
N GLY A 243 9.15 16.48 -9.57
CA GLY A 243 9.56 17.70 -10.23
C GLY A 243 8.99 17.74 -11.65
N LEU A 244 8.67 18.95 -12.10
CA LEU A 244 8.07 19.18 -13.42
C LEU A 244 9.02 18.85 -14.57
N ARG A 245 10.32 19.12 -14.40
CA ARG A 245 11.33 18.94 -15.45
C ARG A 245 12.05 17.62 -15.33
N CYS A 246 12.30 17.19 -14.11
CA CYS A 246 12.80 15.86 -13.84
C CYS A 246 12.25 15.31 -12.53
N ASN A 247 12.04 14.01 -12.49
CA ASN A 247 11.53 13.30 -11.33
C ASN A 247 12.29 11.99 -11.11
N TYR A 248 12.20 11.48 -9.89
CA TYR A 248 12.82 10.23 -9.49
C TYR A 248 11.96 9.47 -8.50
N ARG A 249 12.08 8.14 -8.52
CA ARG A 249 11.54 7.25 -7.50
C ARG A 249 12.45 6.05 -7.28
N PHE A 250 12.74 5.74 -6.02
CA PHE A 250 13.28 4.44 -5.61
C PHE A 250 12.41 3.76 -4.57
N GLU A 251 12.39 2.43 -4.61
CA GLU A 251 11.61 1.59 -3.72
C GLU A 251 12.27 0.19 -3.61
N LEU A 252 11.87 -0.62 -2.63
CA LEU A 252 12.24 -2.04 -2.52
C LEU A 252 11.37 -2.99 -3.37
N TYR A 253 10.48 -2.42 -4.19
CA TYR A 253 9.62 -3.14 -5.13
C TYR A 253 9.63 -2.41 -6.48
N PRO A 254 9.38 -3.09 -7.62
CA PRO A 254 9.43 -2.44 -8.92
C PRO A 254 8.37 -1.31 -9.05
N PRO A 255 8.77 -0.04 -9.23
CA PRO A 255 7.82 1.08 -9.39
C PRO A 255 7.37 1.30 -10.84
N PHE A 256 7.69 0.38 -11.75
CA PHE A 256 7.47 0.46 -13.19
C PHE A 256 6.93 -0.87 -13.74
N SER A 257 6.36 -0.82 -14.94
CA SER A 257 5.87 -2.02 -15.63
C SER A 257 6.94 -2.62 -16.54
N GLY A 258 7.02 -3.95 -16.58
CA GLY A 258 7.98 -4.67 -17.43
C GLY A 258 9.34 -4.90 -16.77
N ALA A 259 10.32 -5.33 -17.57
CA ALA A 259 11.68 -5.59 -17.10
C ALA A 259 12.46 -4.26 -16.89
N PRO A 260 13.35 -4.17 -15.88
CA PRO A 260 14.20 -3.00 -15.72
C PRO A 260 15.19 -2.87 -16.89
N LEU A 261 15.51 -1.63 -17.25
CA LEU A 261 16.43 -1.33 -18.34
C LEU A 261 17.89 -1.51 -17.93
N LEU A 262 18.17 -1.44 -16.63
CA LEU A 262 19.47 -1.66 -16.02
C LEU A 262 19.42 -2.71 -14.92
N HIS A 263 20.45 -3.55 -14.87
CA HIS A 263 20.71 -4.47 -13.77
C HIS A 263 22.13 -4.19 -13.25
N LEU A 264 22.23 -3.75 -12.01
CA LEU A 264 23.49 -3.51 -11.32
C LEU A 264 23.79 -4.68 -10.38
N PRO A 265 25.05 -5.15 -10.33
CA PRO A 265 25.45 -6.17 -9.37
C PRO A 265 25.38 -5.61 -7.94
N ALA A 266 25.35 -6.51 -6.95
CA ALA A 266 25.38 -6.11 -5.56
C ALA A 266 26.61 -5.25 -5.24
N PRO A 267 26.49 -4.26 -4.34
CA PRO A 267 27.61 -3.43 -3.94
C PRO A 267 28.74 -4.34 -3.47
N ALA A 268 29.91 -4.26 -4.10
CA ALA A 268 31.06 -5.06 -3.71
C ALA A 268 31.32 -4.83 -2.22
N SER A 269 31.17 -5.89 -1.41
CA SER A 269 31.60 -5.89 -0.02
C SER A 269 33.06 -5.48 -0.03
N GLY A 270 33.35 -4.28 0.48
CA GLY A 270 34.61 -3.61 0.21
C GLY A 270 35.81 -4.55 0.37
N GLU A 271 36.53 -4.75 -0.73
CA GLU A 271 37.96 -5.02 -0.62
C GLU A 271 38.52 -3.93 0.28
N THR A 272 39.04 -4.34 1.44
CA THR A 272 39.85 -3.46 2.27
C THR A 272 40.92 -2.85 1.37
N PRO A 273 41.01 -1.52 1.23
CA PRO A 273 42.10 -0.94 0.49
C PRO A 273 43.39 -1.33 1.21
N THR A 274 44.22 -2.12 0.54
CA THR A 274 45.61 -2.36 0.92
C THR A 274 46.33 -1.03 0.87
N THR A 275 46.36 -0.31 2.00
CA THR A 275 47.19 0.88 2.15
C THR A 275 48.55 0.44 2.65
N ASP A 276 49.46 0.21 1.72
CA ASP A 276 50.88 0.40 1.98
C ASP A 276 51.12 1.88 2.31
N GLY A 277 51.58 2.09 3.55
CA GLY A 277 52.43 3.20 3.98
C GLY A 277 51.93 4.62 3.80
N VAL A 278 51.48 5.25 4.90
CA VAL A 278 52.14 6.47 5.41
C VAL A 278 52.02 6.49 6.94
N SER A 279 53.17 6.32 7.59
CA SER A 279 53.41 6.53 9.02
C SER A 279 53.04 7.94 9.49
N SER A 280 52.83 8.08 10.81
CA SER A 280 52.97 9.32 11.61
C SER A 280 51.67 10.00 12.06
N ALA A 281 50.85 9.31 12.87
CA ALA A 281 50.00 9.99 13.87
C ALA A 281 49.63 9.04 15.04
N LEU A 282 50.57 8.23 15.53
CA LEU A 282 50.41 7.39 16.71
C LEU A 282 51.31 7.91 17.83
N ALA A 283 50.80 8.84 18.65
CA ALA A 283 51.43 9.14 19.94
C ALA A 283 50.50 9.76 21.00
N PHE A 284 49.33 10.31 20.67
CA PHE A 284 48.54 11.08 21.65
C PHE A 284 47.17 10.50 22.06
N THR A 285 46.73 9.35 21.56
CA THR A 285 45.41 8.78 21.90
C THR A 285 45.46 7.55 22.83
N LEU A 286 46.63 7.01 23.16
CA LEU A 286 46.75 5.79 23.99
C LEU A 286 46.74 6.01 25.51
N VAL A 287 46.78 7.27 25.98
CA VAL A 287 46.75 7.55 27.44
C VAL A 287 45.32 7.79 27.97
N CYS A 288 44.38 8.25 27.14
CA CYS A 288 43.00 8.54 27.60
C CYS A 288 42.05 7.33 27.56
N PHE A 289 42.36 6.25 26.82
CA PHE A 289 41.51 5.06 26.77
C PHE A 289 41.80 4.03 27.87
N GLY A 290 43.01 4.04 28.45
CA GLY A 290 43.43 3.09 29.49
C GLY A 290 42.79 3.29 30.87
N VAL A 291 42.21 4.46 31.14
CA VAL A 291 41.56 4.78 32.43
C VAL A 291 40.03 4.73 32.36
N TRP A 292 39.43 4.65 31.15
CA TRP A 292 37.98 4.52 30.98
C TRP A 292 37.49 3.08 30.80
N SER A 293 38.32 2.17 30.27
CA SER A 293 37.96 0.75 30.11
C SER A 293 38.05 -0.04 31.43
N SER A 294 38.89 0.40 32.37
CA SER A 294 39.09 -0.25 33.67
C SER A 294 38.04 0.11 34.74
N ARG A 295 37.12 1.05 34.46
CA ARG A 295 35.93 1.29 35.30
C ARG A 295 34.61 0.75 34.71
N ARG A 296 34.61 0.24 33.47
CA ARG A 296 33.39 -0.30 32.84
C ARG A 296 33.31 -1.83 32.82
N HIS A 297 34.42 -2.53 33.10
CA HIS A 297 34.46 -4.00 33.14
C HIS A 297 34.15 -4.66 34.50
N GLN A 298 33.53 -3.93 35.44
CA GLN A 298 32.93 -4.52 36.65
C GLN A 298 31.43 -4.21 36.83
N ARG A 299 30.71 -3.91 35.73
CA ARG A 299 29.23 -4.02 35.70
C ARG A 299 28.78 -4.71 34.42
N LEU A 300 29.25 -5.94 34.23
CA LEU A 300 28.62 -6.91 33.34
C LEU A 300 28.28 -8.16 34.17
N SER A 301 27.36 -7.97 35.10
CA SER A 301 26.69 -9.03 35.83
C SER A 301 25.26 -8.57 36.03
N SER A 302 24.35 -9.31 35.39
CA SER A 302 22.88 -9.28 35.52
C SER A 302 22.18 -7.92 35.40
N LEU A 303 21.55 -7.64 34.26
CA LEU A 303 20.40 -6.74 34.17
C LEU A 303 19.37 -7.29 33.16
N PRO A 304 18.07 -7.06 33.39
CA PRO A 304 17.03 -8.06 33.26
C PRO A 304 16.14 -7.81 32.05
N TYR A 305 15.74 -8.89 31.41
CA TYR A 305 14.51 -8.95 30.61
C TYR A 305 13.31 -8.75 31.56
N SER A 306 12.87 -7.51 31.76
CA SER A 306 11.46 -7.14 31.99
C SER A 306 11.30 -5.63 32.22
N ARG A 307 10.12 -5.14 31.83
CA ARG A 307 9.44 -3.90 32.26
C ARG A 307 9.80 -2.61 31.50
N ASN A 308 9.15 -2.43 30.36
CA ASN A 308 8.75 -1.11 29.84
C ASN A 308 7.39 -1.21 29.10
N TRP A 309 6.41 -1.89 29.71
CA TRP A 309 5.00 -1.91 29.26
C TRP A 309 4.02 -1.35 30.30
N GLU A 310 4.52 -0.78 31.40
CA GLU A 310 3.71 -0.09 32.40
C GLU A 310 3.35 1.33 31.93
N SER A 311 2.43 1.39 30.95
CA SER A 311 1.52 2.52 30.74
C SER A 311 0.31 2.16 29.87
N ALA A 312 0.03 0.86 29.67
CA ALA A 312 -1.29 0.41 29.22
C ALA A 312 -2.17 0.13 30.45
N PRO A 313 -3.44 0.60 30.49
CA PRO A 313 -4.34 0.30 31.60
C PRO A 313 -4.53 -1.22 31.72
N SER A 314 -4.66 -1.72 32.95
CA SER A 314 -4.67 -3.14 33.34
C SER A 314 -5.63 -3.99 32.50
N ILE A 315 -5.08 -4.84 31.63
CA ILE A 315 -5.81 -5.88 30.89
C ILE A 315 -5.19 -7.23 31.25
N ASN A 316 -6.02 -8.17 31.69
CA ASN A 316 -5.64 -9.56 32.00
C ASN A 316 -5.39 -10.35 30.70
N LEU A 317 -4.23 -10.17 30.06
CA LEU A 317 -3.74 -11.16 29.08
C LEU A 317 -3.08 -12.31 29.84
N SER A 318 -3.49 -13.55 29.54
CA SER A 318 -2.78 -14.74 30.01
C SER A 318 -1.62 -15.04 29.05
N PHE A 319 -0.39 -14.90 29.55
CA PHE A 319 0.78 -15.49 28.89
C PHE A 319 0.75 -16.99 29.15
N LEU A 320 0.57 -17.77 28.08
CA LEU A 320 0.56 -19.24 28.13
C LEU A 320 1.94 -19.72 27.69
N GLY A 321 2.58 -20.56 28.52
CA GLY A 321 3.89 -21.11 28.19
C GLY A 321 3.81 -22.09 27.02
N LEU A 322 4.88 -22.16 26.21
CA LEU A 322 4.93 -23.01 25.02
C LEU A 322 4.62 -24.47 25.35
N SER A 323 5.20 -24.97 26.46
CA SER A 323 4.97 -26.33 26.96
C SER A 323 3.49 -26.64 27.24
N THR A 324 2.72 -25.66 27.71
CA THR A 324 1.28 -25.83 27.95
C THR A 324 0.51 -25.97 26.64
N LEU A 325 0.91 -25.19 25.62
CA LEU A 325 0.28 -25.22 24.30
C LEU A 325 0.67 -26.45 23.49
N GLU A 326 1.90 -26.93 23.64
CA GLU A 326 2.34 -28.21 23.09
C GLU A 326 1.52 -29.36 23.68
N ILE A 327 1.31 -29.41 24.99
CA ILE A 327 0.44 -30.43 25.60
C ILE A 327 -1.00 -30.27 25.10
N ALA A 328 -1.54 -29.05 25.11
CA ALA A 328 -2.92 -28.77 24.72
C ALA A 328 -3.23 -29.12 23.26
N THR A 329 -2.25 -28.98 22.36
CA THR A 329 -2.39 -29.26 20.91
C THR A 329 -1.83 -30.63 20.51
N GLU A 330 -1.36 -31.42 21.48
CA GLU A 330 -0.68 -32.71 21.27
C GLU A 330 0.53 -32.59 20.32
N ASN A 331 1.38 -31.61 20.62
CA ASN A 331 2.54 -31.17 19.87
C ASN A 331 2.19 -30.73 18.44
N PHE A 332 1.18 -29.86 18.31
CA PHE A 332 0.70 -29.35 17.02
C PHE A 332 0.37 -30.48 16.02
N ALA A 333 -0.26 -31.56 16.50
CA ALA A 333 -0.55 -32.72 15.66
C ALA A 333 -1.47 -32.33 14.48
N GLU A 334 -1.18 -32.87 13.29
CA GLU A 334 -1.97 -32.59 12.07
C GLU A 334 -3.47 -32.91 12.23
N ARG A 335 -3.84 -33.90 13.06
CA ARG A 335 -5.25 -34.21 13.38
C ARG A 335 -6.00 -33.05 14.07
N ASN A 336 -5.27 -32.19 14.76
CA ASN A 336 -5.79 -31.02 15.47
C ASN A 336 -5.77 -29.77 14.58
N LYS A 337 -5.25 -29.84 13.36
CA LYS A 337 -5.19 -28.70 12.45
C LYS A 337 -6.58 -28.31 11.97
N LEU A 338 -6.97 -27.07 12.24
CA LEU A 338 -8.25 -26.49 11.86
C LEU A 338 -8.19 -25.85 10.46
N GLY A 339 -7.02 -25.33 10.07
CA GLY A 339 -6.76 -24.73 8.78
C GLY A 339 -5.36 -24.13 8.70
N GLU A 340 -4.94 -23.77 7.50
CA GLU A 340 -3.67 -23.11 7.23
C GLU A 340 -3.88 -22.07 6.12
N GLY A 341 -3.35 -20.88 6.31
CA GLY A 341 -3.39 -19.80 5.33
C GLY A 341 -2.07 -19.04 5.28
N GLY A 342 -2.04 -17.91 4.57
CA GLY A 342 -0.84 -17.07 4.43
C GLY A 342 -0.28 -16.50 5.75
N PHE A 343 -1.00 -16.68 6.86
CA PHE A 343 -0.68 -16.17 8.18
C PHE A 343 -0.26 -17.27 9.18
N GLY A 344 -0.13 -18.51 8.71
CA GLY A 344 0.26 -19.67 9.50
C GLY A 344 -0.86 -20.68 9.75
N ALA A 345 -0.52 -21.72 10.50
CA ALA A 345 -1.42 -22.85 10.78
C ALA A 345 -2.18 -22.64 12.10
N VAL A 346 -3.44 -23.04 12.12
CA VAL A 346 -4.31 -22.96 13.30
C VAL A 346 -4.64 -24.36 13.80
N TYR A 347 -4.44 -24.60 15.09
CA TYR A 347 -4.66 -25.89 15.73
C TYR A 347 -5.73 -25.78 16.81
N LYS A 348 -6.55 -26.82 16.94
CA LYS A 348 -7.43 -27.02 18.09
C LYS A 348 -6.57 -27.48 19.28
N GLY A 349 -6.86 -26.97 20.46
CA GLY A 349 -6.30 -27.49 21.70
C GLY A 349 -7.31 -27.49 22.84
N ALA A 350 -6.97 -28.19 23.91
CA ALA A 350 -7.70 -28.16 25.17
C ALA A 350 -6.74 -27.81 26.30
N LEU A 351 -7.01 -26.72 27.01
CA LEU A 351 -6.25 -26.35 28.20
C LEU A 351 -6.51 -27.34 29.36
N PRO A 352 -5.64 -27.39 30.39
CA PRO A 352 -5.80 -28.33 31.50
C PRO A 352 -7.12 -28.20 32.28
N ASP A 353 -7.75 -27.04 32.22
CA ASP A 353 -9.07 -26.76 32.81
C ASP A 353 -10.24 -27.22 31.93
N GLY A 354 -9.96 -27.82 30.77
CA GLY A 354 -10.95 -28.28 29.80
C GLY A 354 -11.41 -27.20 28.82
N GLN A 355 -10.88 -25.97 28.88
CA GLN A 355 -11.24 -24.92 27.93
C GLN A 355 -10.70 -25.25 26.53
N GLU A 356 -11.60 -25.37 25.56
CA GLU A 356 -11.23 -25.52 24.15
C GLU A 356 -10.72 -24.19 23.56
N ILE A 357 -9.59 -24.26 22.86
CA ILE A 357 -8.89 -23.11 22.29
C ILE A 357 -8.52 -23.34 20.82
N ALA A 358 -8.32 -22.25 20.10
CA ALA A 358 -7.70 -22.24 18.78
C ALA A 358 -6.34 -21.54 18.85
N VAL A 359 -5.27 -22.26 18.53
CA VAL A 359 -3.88 -21.79 18.60
C VAL A 359 -3.39 -21.51 17.19
N LYS A 360 -3.24 -20.23 16.84
CA LYS A 360 -2.65 -19.76 15.58
C LYS A 360 -1.14 -19.66 15.76
N ARG A 361 -0.40 -20.51 15.04
CA ARG A 361 1.07 -20.51 14.97
C ARG A 361 1.51 -19.68 13.77
N LEU A 362 2.05 -18.50 14.04
CA LEU A 362 2.48 -17.57 13.03
C LEU A 362 3.74 -18.10 12.32
N SER A 363 3.82 -17.96 11.00
CA SER A 363 4.95 -18.47 10.20
C SER A 363 6.28 -17.84 10.65
N GLN A 364 7.31 -18.65 10.91
CA GLN A 364 8.61 -18.19 11.44
C GLN A 364 9.45 -17.36 10.46
N GLY A 365 9.15 -17.38 9.15
CA GLY A 365 9.99 -16.79 8.10
C GLY A 365 9.50 -15.50 7.46
N SER A 366 8.57 -14.73 8.07
CA SER A 366 8.09 -13.48 7.46
C SER A 366 8.09 -12.30 8.43
N ALA A 367 8.63 -11.15 8.00
CA ALA A 367 8.50 -9.86 8.69
C ALA A 367 7.02 -9.47 8.94
N GLN A 368 6.12 -10.04 8.14
CA GLN A 368 4.68 -9.92 8.25
C GLN A 368 4.12 -10.55 9.54
N GLY A 369 4.60 -11.73 9.96
CA GLY A 369 4.11 -12.39 11.20
C GLY A 369 4.40 -11.60 12.48
N ILE A 370 5.51 -10.84 12.55
CA ILE A 370 5.82 -9.98 13.71
C ILE A 370 4.92 -8.74 13.74
N GLY A 371 4.65 -8.14 12.58
CA GLY A 371 3.74 -7.00 12.44
C GLY A 371 2.29 -7.38 12.78
N GLU A 372 1.84 -8.54 12.31
CA GLU A 372 0.53 -9.10 12.63
C GLU A 372 0.40 -9.43 14.11
N LEU A 373 1.41 -10.06 14.72
CA LEU A 373 1.44 -10.28 16.16
C LEU A 373 1.33 -8.96 16.92
N LYS A 374 2.09 -7.92 16.53
CA LYS A 374 2.04 -6.61 17.19
C LYS A 374 0.69 -5.94 17.02
N THR A 375 0.08 -6.00 15.82
CA THR A 375 -1.27 -5.47 15.58
C THR A 375 -2.29 -6.23 16.39
N GLU A 376 -2.29 -7.57 16.33
CA GLU A 376 -3.20 -8.41 17.09
C GLU A 376 -3.05 -8.07 18.57
N LEU A 377 -1.83 -8.06 19.13
CA LEU A 377 -1.49 -7.73 20.53
C LEU A 377 -1.95 -6.33 20.98
N ILE A 378 -1.79 -5.30 20.14
CA ILE A 378 -2.21 -3.92 20.45
C ILE A 378 -3.75 -3.80 20.39
N LEU A 379 -4.43 -4.56 19.54
CA LEU A 379 -5.90 -4.59 19.44
C LEU A 379 -6.55 -5.36 20.60
N VAL A 380 -5.89 -6.41 21.13
CA VAL A 380 -6.37 -7.27 22.25
C VAL A 380 -6.75 -6.49 23.48
N ALA A 381 -6.04 -5.40 23.73
CA ALA A 381 -6.21 -4.60 24.93
C ALA A 381 -7.63 -4.03 25.07
N LYS A 382 -8.39 -3.89 23.97
CA LYS A 382 -9.54 -2.97 23.93
C LYS A 382 -10.79 -3.51 23.25
N LEU A 383 -10.76 -4.69 22.63
CA LEU A 383 -11.89 -5.22 21.88
C LEU A 383 -12.57 -6.38 22.60
N GLN A 384 -13.77 -6.12 23.09
CA GLN A 384 -14.66 -7.13 23.64
C GLN A 384 -16.07 -6.88 23.13
N HIS A 385 -16.54 -7.76 22.24
CA HIS A 385 -17.87 -7.68 21.69
C HIS A 385 -18.36 -9.07 21.28
N LYS A 386 -19.66 -9.35 21.45
CA LYS A 386 -20.27 -10.66 21.16
C LYS A 386 -20.14 -11.12 19.70
N ASN A 387 -19.88 -10.20 18.77
CA ASN A 387 -19.68 -10.47 17.35
C ASN A 387 -18.21 -10.33 16.90
N LEU A 388 -17.26 -10.37 17.82
CA LEU A 388 -15.83 -10.46 17.54
C LEU A 388 -15.26 -11.69 18.25
N VAL A 389 -14.30 -12.37 17.62
CA VAL A 389 -13.63 -13.52 18.23
C VAL A 389 -12.76 -13.04 19.38
N ARG A 390 -12.95 -13.64 20.55
CA ARG A 390 -12.20 -13.31 21.75
C ARG A 390 -10.81 -13.93 21.71
N LEU A 391 -9.79 -13.08 21.87
CA LEU A 391 -8.46 -13.56 22.18
C LEU A 391 -8.37 -13.95 23.66
N ILE A 392 -7.77 -15.11 23.92
CA ILE A 392 -7.53 -15.68 25.25
C ILE A 392 -6.11 -15.34 25.74
N GLY A 393 -5.10 -15.43 24.87
CA GLY A 393 -3.72 -15.21 25.27
C GLY A 393 -2.73 -15.23 24.11
N VAL A 394 -1.46 -15.10 24.45
CA VAL A 394 -0.33 -15.17 23.52
C VAL A 394 0.80 -16.00 24.14
N CYS A 395 1.64 -16.58 23.29
CA CYS A 395 2.93 -17.17 23.68
C CYS A 395 4.03 -16.56 22.82
N LEU A 396 5.07 -16.06 23.50
CA LEU A 396 6.23 -15.39 22.94
C LEU A 396 7.50 -16.00 23.54
N GLU A 397 7.75 -17.27 23.24
CA GLU A 397 8.89 -18.02 23.77
C GLU A 397 9.81 -18.45 22.61
N GLU A 398 11.11 -18.23 22.79
CA GLU A 398 12.17 -18.58 21.81
C GLU A 398 11.91 -18.04 20.38
N HIS A 399 11.61 -18.94 19.44
CA HIS A 399 11.33 -18.69 18.01
C HIS A 399 9.83 -18.86 17.69
N GLU A 400 8.99 -19.16 18.69
CA GLU A 400 7.56 -19.39 18.52
C GLU A 400 6.75 -18.13 18.82
N LYS A 401 5.82 -17.82 17.92
CA LYS A 401 4.87 -16.71 18.07
C LYS A 401 3.47 -17.28 17.89
N LEU A 402 2.78 -17.49 19.01
CA LEU A 402 1.47 -18.13 19.04
C LEU A 402 0.42 -17.15 19.57
N VAL A 403 -0.76 -17.20 18.94
CA VAL A 403 -1.92 -16.38 19.30
C VAL A 403 -3.09 -17.31 19.59
N ILE A 404 -3.71 -17.18 20.76
CA ILE A 404 -4.68 -18.13 21.30
C ILE A 404 -6.06 -17.49 21.35
N TYR A 405 -7.02 -18.04 20.62
CA TYR A 405 -8.42 -17.59 20.56
C TYR A 405 -9.38 -18.58 21.22
N GLU A 406 -10.60 -18.13 21.50
CA GLU A 406 -11.71 -19.03 21.78
C GLU A 406 -11.96 -19.97 20.58
N TYR A 407 -12.24 -21.24 20.87
CA TYR A 407 -12.57 -22.21 19.83
C TYR A 407 -13.98 -21.97 19.29
N MET A 408 -14.12 -22.00 17.95
CA MET A 408 -15.38 -21.79 17.24
C MET A 408 -15.82 -23.10 16.58
N PRO A 409 -16.85 -23.80 17.11
CA PRO A 409 -17.16 -25.18 16.71
C PRO A 409 -17.70 -25.30 15.28
N ASN A 410 -18.41 -24.28 14.78
CA ASN A 410 -18.96 -24.27 13.42
C ASN A 410 -18.00 -23.68 12.37
N ARG A 411 -16.72 -23.47 12.74
CA ARG A 411 -15.65 -22.95 11.86
C ARG A 411 -16.06 -21.64 11.17
N SER A 412 -15.52 -21.37 9.99
CA SER A 412 -15.76 -20.15 9.22
C SER A 412 -16.99 -20.26 8.31
N LEU A 413 -17.63 -19.13 8.03
CA LEU A 413 -18.87 -19.02 7.27
C LEU A 413 -18.75 -19.61 5.86
N ASP A 414 -17.60 -19.44 5.20
CA ASP A 414 -17.32 -20.01 3.88
C ASP A 414 -17.42 -21.55 3.83
N THR A 415 -17.10 -22.24 4.93
CA THR A 415 -17.19 -23.72 5.03
C THR A 415 -18.63 -24.24 5.06
N ILE A 416 -19.59 -23.38 5.35
CA ILE A 416 -21.03 -23.70 5.35
C ILE A 416 -21.70 -23.10 4.13
N LEU A 417 -21.41 -21.83 3.81
CA LEU A 417 -22.09 -21.05 2.80
C LEU A 417 -21.86 -21.58 1.38
N PHE A 418 -20.65 -22.07 1.08
CA PHE A 418 -20.28 -22.58 -0.25
C PHE A 418 -20.30 -24.10 -0.35
N ASP A 419 -20.68 -24.79 0.73
CA ASP A 419 -20.91 -26.23 0.72
C ASP A 419 -22.35 -26.50 0.22
N PRO A 420 -22.54 -27.25 -0.88
CA PRO A 420 -23.86 -27.47 -1.46
C PRO A 420 -24.87 -28.12 -0.50
N GLU A 421 -24.40 -28.93 0.45
CA GLU A 421 -25.26 -29.61 1.42
C GLU A 421 -25.47 -28.76 2.67
N LYS A 422 -24.41 -28.23 3.27
CA LYS A 422 -24.52 -27.43 4.51
C LYS A 422 -25.16 -26.07 4.28
N SER A 423 -25.06 -25.50 3.08
CA SER A 423 -25.69 -24.20 2.77
C SER A 423 -27.22 -24.25 2.84
N LYS A 424 -27.81 -25.45 2.73
CA LYS A 424 -29.26 -25.69 2.92
C LYS A 424 -29.70 -25.48 4.37
N ASP A 425 -28.80 -25.68 5.33
CA ASP A 425 -29.08 -25.46 6.75
C ASP A 425 -29.11 -23.96 7.11
N LEU A 426 -28.60 -23.10 6.23
CA LEU A 426 -28.66 -21.64 6.33
C LEU A 426 -29.90 -21.10 5.62
N ASP A 427 -31.06 -21.22 6.27
CA ASP A 427 -32.27 -20.53 5.84
C ASP A 427 -32.07 -19.00 5.84
N TRP A 428 -33.01 -18.28 5.20
CA TRP A 428 -32.93 -16.83 5.09
C TRP A 428 -32.89 -16.11 6.44
N GLY A 429 -33.59 -16.63 7.46
CA GLY A 429 -33.59 -16.06 8.80
C GLY A 429 -32.22 -16.15 9.45
N LYS A 430 -31.54 -17.31 9.34
CA LYS A 430 -30.16 -17.50 9.80
C LYS A 430 -29.18 -16.62 9.02
N ARG A 431 -29.31 -16.53 7.70
CA ARG A 431 -28.49 -15.64 6.86
C ARG A 431 -28.63 -14.18 7.28
N LEU A 432 -29.85 -13.72 7.55
CA LEU A 432 -30.11 -12.36 8.04
C LEU A 432 -29.54 -12.14 9.45
N LYS A 433 -29.68 -13.14 10.34
CA LYS A 433 -29.05 -13.11 11.68
C LYS A 433 -27.54 -12.96 11.58
N ILE A 434 -26.90 -13.67 10.63
CA ILE A 434 -25.47 -13.57 10.35
C ILE A 434 -25.11 -12.17 9.82
N ILE A 435 -25.80 -11.66 8.80
CA ILE A 435 -25.56 -10.31 8.27
C ILE A 435 -25.66 -9.26 9.39
N ASN A 436 -26.71 -9.31 10.20
CA ASN A 436 -26.92 -8.39 11.31
C ASN A 436 -25.87 -8.53 12.41
N GLY A 437 -25.36 -9.73 12.66
CA GLY A 437 -24.28 -9.93 13.62
C GLY A 437 -22.95 -9.36 13.12
N ILE A 438 -22.60 -9.58 11.85
CA ILE A 438 -21.41 -9.00 11.21
C ILE A 438 -21.50 -7.47 11.22
N ALA A 439 -22.64 -6.90 10.83
CA ALA A 439 -22.85 -5.44 10.84
C ALA A 439 -22.63 -4.83 12.24
N ARG A 440 -23.14 -5.49 13.29
CA ARG A 440 -22.92 -5.05 14.68
C ARG A 440 -21.46 -5.17 15.10
N GLY A 441 -20.78 -6.24 14.72
CA GLY A 441 -19.34 -6.39 14.96
C GLY A 441 -18.52 -5.30 14.27
N LEU A 442 -18.89 -4.96 13.03
CA LEU A 442 -18.21 -3.95 12.23
C LEU A 442 -18.47 -2.53 12.75
N GLN A 443 -19.72 -2.22 13.12
CA GLN A 443 -20.07 -0.96 13.77
C GLN A 443 -19.27 -0.76 15.05
N TYR A 444 -19.16 -1.80 15.89
CA TYR A 444 -18.40 -1.72 17.12
C TYR A 444 -16.94 -1.32 16.88
N VAL A 445 -16.26 -1.94 15.91
CA VAL A 445 -14.84 -1.60 15.62
C VAL A 445 -14.66 -0.24 14.93
N HIS A 446 -15.69 0.28 14.26
CA HIS A 446 -15.62 1.57 13.55
C HIS A 446 -16.00 2.76 14.44
N GLU A 447 -16.96 2.58 15.36
CA GLU A 447 -17.61 3.67 16.08
C GLU A 447 -17.58 3.51 17.61
N ASP A 448 -17.89 2.31 18.13
CA ASP A 448 -18.15 2.12 19.57
C ASP A 448 -16.91 1.69 20.38
N SER A 449 -15.84 1.23 19.72
CA SER A 449 -14.59 0.87 20.37
C SER A 449 -13.78 2.10 20.77
N GLN A 450 -12.99 1.99 21.84
CA GLN A 450 -12.14 3.10 22.33
C GLN A 450 -11.17 3.64 21.27
N LEU A 451 -10.76 2.79 20.33
CA LEU A 451 -9.95 3.15 19.18
C LEU A 451 -10.73 2.74 17.93
N LYS A 452 -10.77 3.61 16.93
CA LYS A 452 -11.35 3.30 15.61
C LYS A 452 -10.41 2.35 14.87
N ILE A 453 -10.94 1.23 14.41
CA ILE A 453 -10.17 0.14 13.80
C ILE A 453 -10.73 -0.17 12.43
N ILE A 454 -9.84 -0.29 11.45
CA ILE A 454 -10.18 -0.75 10.11
C ILE A 454 -9.64 -2.16 9.94
N HIS A 455 -10.50 -3.12 9.59
CA HIS A 455 -10.19 -4.55 9.52
C HIS A 455 -9.30 -4.90 8.32
N ARG A 456 -9.58 -4.32 7.14
CA ARG A 456 -8.84 -4.47 5.86
C ARG A 456 -8.90 -5.85 5.18
N ASP A 457 -9.25 -6.92 5.90
CA ASP A 457 -9.44 -8.26 5.32
C ASP A 457 -10.76 -8.94 5.73
N LEU A 458 -11.88 -8.19 5.67
CA LEU A 458 -13.20 -8.76 5.95
C LEU A 458 -13.67 -9.63 4.78
N LYS A 459 -13.93 -10.92 5.03
CA LYS A 459 -14.36 -11.93 4.05
C LYS A 459 -15.06 -13.11 4.73
N ALA A 460 -15.68 -14.00 3.95
CA ALA A 460 -16.42 -15.14 4.50
C ALA A 460 -15.56 -16.10 5.36
N SER A 461 -14.28 -16.30 5.01
CA SER A 461 -13.37 -17.14 5.80
C SER A 461 -12.97 -16.52 7.14
N ASN A 462 -13.13 -15.19 7.29
CA ASN A 462 -12.78 -14.44 8.51
C ASN A 462 -14.03 -14.14 9.38
N VAL A 463 -15.16 -14.80 9.10
CA VAL A 463 -16.35 -14.79 9.95
C VAL A 463 -16.54 -16.20 10.51
N LEU A 464 -16.27 -16.38 11.80
CA LEU A 464 -16.43 -17.65 12.49
C LEU A 464 -17.83 -17.77 13.11
N LEU A 465 -18.29 -18.99 13.31
CA LEU A 465 -19.63 -19.30 13.82
C LEU A 465 -19.54 -20.07 15.14
N ASP A 466 -20.22 -19.56 16.16
CA ASP A 466 -20.34 -20.26 17.45
C ASP A 466 -21.35 -21.41 17.36
N SER A 467 -21.59 -22.12 18.47
CA SER A 467 -22.53 -23.25 18.54
C SER A 467 -23.95 -22.90 18.08
N ASP A 468 -24.38 -21.64 18.23
CA ASP A 468 -25.73 -21.16 17.89
C ASP A 468 -25.77 -20.43 16.53
N LEU A 469 -24.72 -20.61 15.72
CA LEU A 469 -24.51 -19.96 14.43
C LEU A 469 -24.53 -18.42 14.53
N ASN A 470 -24.11 -17.85 15.66
CA ASN A 470 -23.85 -16.42 15.74
C ASN A 470 -22.49 -16.11 15.10
N PRO A 471 -22.40 -15.04 14.29
CA PRO A 471 -21.15 -14.67 13.64
C PRO A 471 -20.22 -13.92 14.60
N LYS A 472 -18.93 -14.23 14.49
CA LYS A 472 -17.84 -13.51 15.12
C LYS A 472 -16.75 -13.19 14.09
N ILE A 473 -16.43 -11.91 13.94
CA ILE A 473 -15.36 -11.47 13.05
C ILE A 473 -14.01 -11.84 13.67
N SER A 474 -13.11 -12.41 12.88
CA SER A 474 -11.77 -12.86 13.27
C SER A 474 -10.69 -12.28 12.37
N ASP A 475 -9.43 -12.56 12.72
CA ASP A 475 -8.24 -12.29 11.89
C ASP A 475 -7.95 -10.78 11.68
N PHE A 476 -7.60 -10.13 12.78
CA PHE A 476 -7.21 -8.73 12.83
C PHE A 476 -5.72 -8.50 12.49
N GLY A 477 -4.98 -9.50 12.00
CA GLY A 477 -3.55 -9.37 11.68
C GLY A 477 -3.25 -8.19 10.74
N LEU A 478 -4.14 -7.92 9.79
CA LEU A 478 -4.00 -6.82 8.83
C LEU A 478 -4.65 -5.50 9.29
N ALA A 479 -5.29 -5.49 10.46
CA ALA A 479 -6.03 -4.33 10.92
C ALA A 479 -5.13 -3.14 11.25
N ARG A 480 -5.75 -1.96 11.29
CA ARG A 480 -5.06 -0.69 11.55
C ARG A 480 -5.86 0.19 12.50
N LEU A 481 -5.14 0.88 13.37
CA LEU A 481 -5.68 1.84 14.32
C LEU A 481 -5.71 3.23 13.69
N CYS A 482 -6.86 3.89 13.74
CA CYS A 482 -6.98 5.30 13.40
C CYS A 482 -6.92 6.14 14.68
N GLN A 483 -6.01 7.11 14.75
CA GLN A 483 -5.95 8.08 15.84
C GLN A 483 -6.78 9.33 15.51
N GLY A 484 -7.68 9.73 16.41
CA GLY A 484 -8.49 10.95 16.29
C GLY A 484 -9.62 10.87 15.26
N ASP A 485 -10.01 12.03 14.69
CA ASP A 485 -11.10 12.16 13.71
C ASP A 485 -10.76 11.68 12.29
N GLN A 486 -9.54 11.18 12.07
CA GLN A 486 -9.12 10.67 10.76
C GLN A 486 -9.82 9.34 10.48
N SER A 487 -10.84 9.36 9.62
CA SER A 487 -11.61 8.19 9.18
C SER A 487 -11.00 7.46 7.96
N LYS A 488 -9.86 7.94 7.48
CA LYS A 488 -9.18 7.51 6.25
C LYS A 488 -7.67 7.63 6.45
N ASP A 489 -6.93 6.65 5.96
CA ASP A 489 -5.47 6.63 6.00
C ASP A 489 -4.92 5.93 4.74
N VAL A 490 -3.64 6.14 4.43
CA VAL A 490 -3.00 5.70 3.20
C VAL A 490 -1.90 4.70 3.52
N THR A 491 -1.89 3.57 2.82
CA THR A 491 -0.86 2.55 2.98
C THR A 491 -0.25 2.17 1.64
N ASN A 492 1.08 2.18 1.56
CA ASN A 492 1.79 1.74 0.37
C ASN A 492 1.84 0.21 0.23
N ARG A 493 1.31 -0.54 1.22
CA ARG A 493 1.23 -2.00 1.23
C ARG A 493 -0.24 -2.44 1.22
N VAL A 494 -0.79 -2.62 0.02
CA VAL A 494 -2.13 -3.19 -0.15
C VAL A 494 -2.09 -4.66 0.24
N VAL A 495 -2.86 -5.01 1.26
CA VAL A 495 -2.97 -6.36 1.82
C VAL A 495 -4.44 -6.68 2.06
N GLY A 496 -4.84 -7.91 1.80
CA GLY A 496 -6.23 -8.33 1.90
C GLY A 496 -6.59 -9.23 0.72
N THR A 497 -7.85 -9.64 0.69
CA THR A 497 -8.28 -10.68 -0.25
C THR A 497 -8.88 -10.09 -1.52
N PHE A 498 -8.32 -10.48 -2.67
CA PHE A 498 -8.82 -10.06 -3.98
C PHE A 498 -10.31 -10.40 -4.14
N GLY A 499 -11.07 -9.46 -4.73
CA GLY A 499 -12.53 -9.53 -4.83
C GLY A 499 -13.25 -8.82 -3.67
N TYR A 500 -12.70 -8.82 -2.45
CA TYR A 500 -13.28 -8.11 -1.31
C TYR A 500 -12.71 -6.70 -1.13
N MET A 501 -11.50 -6.45 -1.63
CA MET A 501 -10.85 -5.15 -1.46
C MET A 501 -11.54 -4.05 -2.26
N ALA A 502 -11.80 -2.93 -1.59
CA ALA A 502 -12.36 -1.73 -2.20
C ALA A 502 -11.43 -1.19 -3.30
N PRO A 503 -11.97 -0.66 -4.41
CA PRO A 503 -11.17 -0.23 -5.55
C PRO A 503 -10.19 0.90 -5.17
N GLU A 504 -10.60 1.85 -4.33
CA GLU A 504 -9.70 2.91 -3.85
C GLU A 504 -8.56 2.37 -2.99
N TYR A 505 -8.78 1.26 -2.28
CA TYR A 505 -7.77 0.60 -1.48
C TYR A 505 -6.78 -0.17 -2.35
N VAL A 506 -7.25 -0.90 -3.36
CA VAL A 506 -6.38 -1.65 -4.29
C VAL A 506 -5.54 -0.70 -5.15
N VAL A 507 -6.14 0.38 -5.63
CA VAL A 507 -5.50 1.26 -6.62
C VAL A 507 -4.60 2.30 -5.94
N ARG A 508 -4.99 2.82 -4.76
CA ARG A 508 -4.34 3.98 -4.14
C ARG A 508 -3.80 3.70 -2.74
N GLY A 509 -4.03 2.49 -2.21
CA GLY A 509 -3.70 2.19 -0.82
C GLY A 509 -4.56 2.95 0.19
N HIS A 510 -5.63 3.61 -0.24
CA HIS A 510 -6.52 4.34 0.66
C HIS A 510 -7.42 3.35 1.38
N TYR A 511 -7.22 3.19 2.68
CA TYR A 511 -8.08 2.36 3.51
C TYR A 511 -8.84 3.25 4.49
N SER A 512 -10.11 2.90 4.69
CA SER A 512 -11.03 3.62 5.57
C SER A 512 -12.05 2.65 6.13
N THR A 513 -12.88 3.12 7.07
CA THR A 513 -14.07 2.36 7.48
C THR A 513 -14.98 2.05 6.28
N LYS A 514 -14.98 2.89 5.24
CA LYS A 514 -15.75 2.64 4.00
C LYS A 514 -15.16 1.50 3.16
N SER A 515 -13.87 1.26 3.26
CA SER A 515 -13.23 0.13 2.58
C SER A 515 -13.70 -1.19 3.19
N ASP A 516 -13.86 -1.27 4.52
CA ASP A 516 -14.50 -2.43 5.17
C ASP A 516 -15.98 -2.56 4.83
N VAL A 517 -16.70 -1.44 4.68
CA VAL A 517 -18.11 -1.44 4.24
C VAL A 517 -18.25 -2.00 2.82
N PHE A 518 -17.30 -1.71 1.93
CA PHE A 518 -17.27 -2.33 0.60
C PHE A 518 -17.09 -3.85 0.72
N SER A 519 -16.10 -4.32 1.49
CA SER A 519 -15.88 -5.75 1.75
C SER A 519 -17.13 -6.42 2.36
N PHE A 520 -17.81 -5.73 3.26
CA PHE A 520 -19.08 -6.19 3.84
C PHE A 520 -20.20 -6.28 2.81
N GLY A 521 -20.27 -5.33 1.87
CA GLY A 521 -21.21 -5.39 0.74
C GLY A 521 -21.00 -6.62 -0.13
N ILE A 522 -19.75 -6.94 -0.46
CA ILE A 522 -19.39 -8.18 -1.16
C ILE A 522 -19.81 -9.40 -0.36
N LEU A 523 -19.51 -9.43 0.95
CA LEU A 523 -19.88 -10.53 1.82
C LEU A 523 -21.41 -10.74 1.91
N ILE A 524 -22.20 -9.66 1.92
CA ILE A 524 -23.67 -9.75 1.83
C ILE A 524 -24.09 -10.42 0.52
N LEU A 525 -23.48 -10.06 -0.62
CA LEU A 525 -23.80 -10.68 -1.91
C LEU A 525 -23.51 -12.18 -1.89
N GLU A 526 -22.39 -12.61 -1.29
CA GLU A 526 -22.08 -14.03 -1.13
C GLU A 526 -23.10 -14.72 -0.23
N ILE A 527 -23.48 -14.11 0.90
CA ILE A 527 -24.48 -14.67 1.82
C ILE A 527 -25.84 -14.80 1.13
N ILE A 528 -26.25 -13.82 0.32
CA ILE A 528 -27.54 -13.86 -0.38
C ILE A 528 -27.52 -14.91 -1.49
N THR A 529 -26.46 -14.94 -2.30
CA THR A 529 -26.39 -15.78 -3.50
C THR A 529 -25.94 -17.21 -3.22
N GLY A 530 -25.23 -17.44 -2.10
CA GLY A 530 -24.53 -18.70 -1.84
C GLY A 530 -23.37 -18.97 -2.82
N ARG A 531 -22.88 -17.95 -3.53
CA ARG A 531 -21.82 -18.08 -4.55
C ARG A 531 -20.58 -17.32 -4.13
N ARG A 532 -19.40 -17.87 -4.43
CA ARG A 532 -18.11 -17.19 -4.23
C ARG A 532 -17.99 -16.03 -5.21
N ASN A 533 -17.45 -14.92 -4.73
CA ASN A 533 -17.14 -13.75 -5.55
C ASN A 533 -16.05 -14.03 -6.62
N CYS A 534 -15.18 -15.02 -6.40
CA CYS A 534 -14.24 -15.54 -7.39
C CYS A 534 -14.60 -16.99 -7.74
N GLY A 535 -15.40 -17.17 -8.79
CA GLY A 535 -15.72 -18.48 -9.38
C GLY A 535 -15.87 -18.32 -10.89
N SER A 536 -15.20 -19.20 -11.64
CA SER A 536 -15.17 -19.22 -13.11
C SER A 536 -16.55 -18.98 -13.72
N TYR A 537 -16.68 -17.94 -14.55
CA TYR A 537 -17.66 -17.99 -15.64
C TYR A 537 -17.31 -19.22 -16.48
N ASN A 538 -18.31 -20.07 -16.74
CA ASN A 538 -18.26 -21.32 -17.51
C ASN A 538 -17.01 -21.46 -18.40
N SER A 539 -16.13 -22.40 -18.04
CA SER A 539 -14.85 -22.72 -18.68
C SER A 539 -14.98 -23.38 -20.06
N GLU A 540 -16.02 -23.08 -20.84
CA GLU A 540 -16.18 -23.58 -22.20
C GLU A 540 -15.88 -22.53 -23.28
N GLN A 541 -15.60 -21.26 -22.94
CA GLN A 541 -15.31 -20.22 -23.93
C GLN A 541 -14.23 -19.17 -23.59
N SER A 542 -13.44 -19.34 -22.52
CA SER A 542 -12.28 -18.45 -22.29
C SER A 542 -11.04 -18.99 -23.00
N VAL A 543 -10.75 -18.47 -24.19
CA VAL A 543 -9.43 -18.61 -24.81
C VAL A 543 -8.46 -17.73 -24.03
N ASP A 544 -7.51 -18.36 -23.32
CA ASP A 544 -6.43 -17.65 -22.62
C ASP A 544 -5.23 -17.48 -23.56
N LEU A 545 -4.51 -16.36 -23.44
CA LEU A 545 -3.31 -16.04 -24.23
C LEU A 545 -2.18 -17.07 -24.03
N LEU A 546 -2.21 -17.80 -22.91
CA LEU A 546 -1.29 -18.91 -22.61
C LEU A 546 -1.63 -20.22 -23.37
N THR A 547 -2.82 -20.31 -23.96
CA THR A 547 -3.27 -21.48 -24.74
C THR A 547 -3.16 -21.30 -26.26
N LEU A 548 -2.80 -20.10 -26.71
CA LEU A 548 -2.48 -19.84 -28.11
C LEU A 548 -1.06 -20.30 -28.40
N LYS A 549 -0.90 -21.49 -28.99
CA LYS A 549 0.35 -21.87 -29.66
C LYS A 549 0.50 -21.08 -30.97
N PRO A 550 1.74 -20.73 -31.36
CA PRO A 550 2.04 -19.79 -32.44
C PRO A 550 1.54 -20.25 -33.82
#